data_AF-A0A6I5WJJ6-F1
#
_entry.id   AF-A0A6I5WJJ6-F1
#
_cell.length_a   1.000
_cell.length_b   1.000
_cell.length_c   1.000
_cell.angle_alpha   90.00
_cell.angle_beta   90.00
_cell.angle_gamma   90.00
#
_symmetry.space_group_name_H-M   'P 1'
#
loop_
_entity.id
_entity.type
_entity.pdbx_description
1 polymer ?
#
loop_
_entity_poly.entity_id
_entity_poly.type
_entity_poly.pdbx_seq_one_letter_code
_entity_poly.pdbx_strand_id
1 'polypeptide(L)'
;MSSDPGASARRNLERARRSVQQIHKAAVRHRDPVLHDLAGEISEIAMMLGHDAGPVQDWRPCPVCGAQPGSHCINTPGRQMVNDMHPERTRL
;
A
#
# COMPACT_ATOMS: atom_id res chain seq x y z
N MET A 1 -1.63 -36.38 -13.80
CA MET A 1 -0.99 -35.24 -13.10
C MET A 1 -1.98 -34.74 -12.05
N SER A 2 -1.86 -35.18 -10.79
CA SER A 2 -2.78 -34.74 -9.73
C SER A 2 -2.42 -33.32 -9.31
N SER A 3 -3.35 -32.39 -9.51
CA SER A 3 -3.24 -31.04 -8.98
C SER A 3 -3.49 -31.09 -7.47
N ASP A 4 -2.46 -30.85 -6.66
CA ASP A 4 -2.60 -30.63 -5.23
C ASP A 4 -3.48 -29.38 -4.98
N PRO A 5 -4.69 -29.55 -4.39
CA PRO A 5 -5.59 -28.44 -4.11
C PRO A 5 -4.96 -27.39 -3.19
N GLY A 6 -4.11 -27.80 -2.24
CA GLY A 6 -3.43 -26.90 -1.32
C GLY A 6 -2.38 -26.03 -2.02
N ALA A 7 -1.65 -26.60 -2.97
CA ALA A 7 -0.71 -25.85 -3.80
C ALA A 7 -1.41 -24.81 -4.68
N SER A 8 -2.59 -25.13 -5.21
CA SER A 8 -3.39 -24.19 -6.01
C SER A 8 -3.91 -23.03 -5.17
N ALA A 9 -4.46 -23.33 -3.98
CA ALA A 9 -4.96 -22.32 -3.05
C ALA A 9 -3.87 -21.33 -2.63
N ARG A 10 -2.68 -21.84 -2.26
CA ARG A 10 -1.52 -20.99 -1.94
C ARG A 10 -1.12 -20.06 -3.08
N ARG A 11 -1.05 -20.55 -4.32
CA ARG A 11 -0.71 -19.72 -5.48
C ARG A 11 -1.74 -18.63 -5.74
N ASN A 12 -3.02 -18.93 -5.55
CA ASN A 12 -4.10 -17.96 -5.71
C ASN A 12 -4.04 -16.87 -4.64
N LEU A 13 -3.77 -17.24 -3.38
CA LEU A 13 -3.58 -16.27 -2.28
C LEU A 13 -2.37 -15.37 -2.54
N GLU A 14 -1.26 -15.93 -3.00
CA GLU A 14 -0.07 -15.14 -3.32
C GLU A 14 -0.31 -14.19 -4.50
N ARG A 15 -1.08 -14.63 -5.50
CA ARG A 15 -1.51 -13.77 -6.61
C ARG A 15 -2.42 -12.64 -6.13
N ALA A 16 -3.41 -12.94 -5.29
CA ALA A 16 -4.30 -11.94 -4.70
C ALA A 16 -3.52 -10.89 -3.90
N ARG A 17 -2.56 -11.33 -3.07
CA ARG A 17 -1.64 -10.46 -2.33
C ARG A 17 -0.92 -9.48 -3.25
N ARG A 18 -0.31 -9.98 -4.33
CA ARG A 18 0.39 -9.14 -5.31
C ARG A 18 -0.55 -8.13 -5.97
N SER A 19 -1.78 -8.53 -6.29
CA SER A 19 -2.76 -7.63 -6.90
C SER A 19 -3.15 -6.48 -5.96
N VAL A 20 -3.41 -6.75 -4.68
CA VAL A 20 -3.71 -5.71 -3.69
C VAL A 20 -2.53 -4.73 -3.54
N GLN A 21 -1.30 -5.24 -3.48
CA GLN A 21 -0.10 -4.40 -3.44
C GLN A 21 0.06 -3.53 -4.69
N GLN A 22 -0.29 -4.05 -5.87
CA GLN A 22 -0.29 -3.27 -7.12
C GLN A 22 -1.35 -2.18 -7.13
N ILE A 23 -2.56 -2.47 -6.63
CA ILE A 23 -3.63 -1.46 -6.50
C ILE A 23 -3.18 -0.33 -5.59
N HIS A 24 -2.60 -0.64 -4.42
CA HIS A 24 -2.08 0.39 -3.52
C HIS A 24 -1.01 1.27 -4.17
N LYS A 25 -0.05 0.67 -4.90
CA LYS A 25 0.98 1.42 -5.62
C LYS A 25 0.39 2.33 -6.69
N ALA A 26 -0.60 1.84 -7.43
CA ALA A 26 -1.32 2.63 -8.42
C ALA A 26 -2.08 3.79 -7.77
N ALA A 27 -2.81 3.54 -6.67
CA ALA A 27 -3.54 4.55 -5.92
C ALA A 27 -2.62 5.69 -5.46
N VAL A 28 -1.44 5.36 -4.92
CA VAL A 28 -0.42 6.35 -4.51
C VAL A 28 0.10 7.14 -5.72
N ARG A 29 0.46 6.46 -6.80
CA ARG A 29 0.96 7.10 -8.03
C ARG A 29 -0.04 8.07 -8.63
N HIS A 30 -1.32 7.70 -8.62
CA HIS A 30 -2.41 8.48 -9.21
C HIS A 30 -3.07 9.43 -8.21
N ARG A 31 -2.60 9.47 -6.95
CA ARG A 31 -3.15 10.31 -5.89
C ARG A 31 -4.65 10.09 -5.69
N ASP A 32 -5.07 8.83 -5.77
CA ASP A 32 -6.46 8.41 -5.66
C ASP A 32 -6.74 7.88 -4.24
N PRO A 33 -7.26 8.72 -3.33
CA PRO A 33 -7.52 8.32 -1.96
C PRO A 33 -8.64 7.27 -1.87
N VAL A 34 -9.62 7.30 -2.77
CA VAL A 34 -10.74 6.35 -2.76
C VAL A 34 -10.24 4.95 -3.12
N LEU A 35 -9.44 4.84 -4.19
CA LEU A 35 -8.84 3.56 -4.58
C LEU A 35 -7.90 3.03 -3.50
N HIS A 36 -7.23 3.94 -2.79
CA HIS A 36 -6.40 3.58 -1.68
C HIS A 36 -7.23 2.95 -0.54
N ASP A 37 -8.26 3.65 -0.07
CA ASP A 37 -9.09 3.22 1.06
C ASP A 37 -9.72 1.86 0.78
N LEU A 38 -10.24 1.65 -0.43
CA LEU A 38 -10.78 0.36 -0.88
C LEU A 38 -9.75 -0.77 -0.85
N ALA A 39 -8.50 -0.50 -1.22
CA ALA A 39 -7.43 -1.50 -1.14
C ALA A 39 -7.04 -1.80 0.31
N GLY A 40 -7.13 -0.81 1.20
CA GLY A 40 -6.98 -0.96 2.65
C GLY A 40 -8.07 -1.87 3.22
N GLU A 41 -9.34 -1.61 2.89
CA GLU A 41 -10.47 -2.43 3.29
C GLU A 41 -10.31 -3.89 2.82
N ILE A 42 -9.86 -4.12 1.58
CA ILE A 42 -9.58 -5.48 1.08
C ILE A 42 -8.49 -6.16 1.92
N SER A 43 -7.43 -5.43 2.29
CA SER A 43 -6.34 -5.95 3.12
C SER A 43 -6.81 -6.31 4.53
N GLU A 44 -7.63 -5.47 5.14
CA GLU A 44 -8.22 -5.71 6.46
C GLU A 44 -9.16 -6.91 6.45
N ILE A 45 -10.04 -7.02 5.44
CA ILE A 45 -10.94 -8.16 5.26
C ILE A 45 -10.12 -9.44 5.06
N ALA A 46 -9.08 -9.41 4.23
CA ALA A 46 -8.19 -10.56 4.05
C ALA A 46 -7.57 -10.99 5.38
N MET A 47 -7.09 -10.03 6.20
CA MET A 47 -6.53 -10.33 7.52
C MET A 47 -7.56 -10.97 8.46
N MET A 48 -8.79 -10.45 8.49
CA MET A 48 -9.88 -11.03 9.29
C MET A 48 -10.19 -12.47 8.88
N LEU A 49 -10.01 -12.81 7.60
CA LEU A 49 -10.16 -14.16 7.06
C LEU A 49 -8.91 -15.05 7.27
N GLY A 50 -7.89 -14.57 7.98
CA GLY A 50 -6.64 -15.31 8.23
C GLY A 50 -5.66 -15.27 7.05
N HIS A 51 -5.81 -14.32 6.14
CA HIS A 51 -4.94 -14.11 4.99
C HIS A 51 -4.20 -12.78 5.10
N ASP A 52 -2.90 -12.83 5.33
CA ASP A 52 -2.08 -11.61 5.31
C ASP A 52 -1.95 -11.08 3.86
N ALA A 53 -2.25 -9.79 3.66
CA ALA A 53 -2.04 -9.08 2.39
C ALA A 53 -0.61 -8.48 2.28
N GLY A 54 0.17 -8.58 3.34
CA GLY A 54 1.53 -8.07 3.46
C GLY A 54 1.59 -6.56 3.70
N PRO A 55 2.70 -6.05 4.23
CA PRO A 55 2.88 -4.62 4.48
C PRO A 55 2.98 -3.86 3.16
N VAL A 56 2.18 -2.81 3.02
CA VAL A 56 2.36 -1.80 1.98
C VAL A 56 3.23 -0.70 2.57
N GLN A 57 4.55 -0.90 2.54
CA GLN A 57 5.50 0.02 3.18
C GLN A 57 5.41 1.46 2.64
N ASP A 58 4.93 1.61 1.40
CA ASP A 58 4.69 2.90 0.73
C ASP A 58 3.52 3.70 1.34
N TRP A 59 2.84 3.15 2.37
CA TRP A 59 1.63 3.72 2.94
C TRP A 59 1.71 4.27 4.38
N ARG A 60 2.88 4.71 4.85
CA ARG A 60 2.91 5.48 6.10
C ARG A 60 2.55 6.95 5.80
N PRO A 61 1.64 7.58 6.57
CA PRO A 61 1.50 9.03 6.55
C PRO A 61 2.86 9.67 6.73
N CYS A 62 3.08 10.83 6.11
CA CYS A 62 4.33 11.53 6.29
C CYS A 62 4.59 11.71 7.80
N PRO A 63 5.71 11.21 8.35
CA PRO A 63 5.99 11.34 9.78
C PRO A 63 6.27 12.78 10.20
N VAL A 64 6.49 13.67 9.22
CA VAL A 64 6.75 15.09 9.45
C VAL A 64 5.46 15.89 9.51
N CYS A 65 4.57 15.70 8.54
CA CYS A 65 3.42 16.58 8.36
C CYS A 65 2.05 15.87 8.29
N GLY A 66 2.02 14.55 8.46
CA GLY A 66 0.80 13.75 8.44
C GLY A 66 0.16 13.58 7.06
N ALA A 67 0.77 14.14 6.00
CA ALA A 67 0.25 14.02 4.64
C ALA A 67 0.12 12.55 4.23
N GLN A 68 -1.07 12.18 3.77
CA GLN A 68 -1.36 10.84 3.33
C GLN A 68 -0.57 10.46 2.07
N PRO A 69 -0.31 9.18 1.84
CA PRO A 69 0.28 8.70 0.59
C PRO A 69 -0.54 9.12 -0.63
N GLY A 70 0.12 9.58 -1.68
CA GLY A 70 -0.54 10.24 -2.83
C GLY A 70 -0.92 11.70 -2.60
N SER A 71 -1.02 12.20 -1.37
CA SER A 71 -1.22 13.63 -1.11
C SER A 71 0.08 14.43 -1.22
N HIS A 72 -0.03 15.71 -1.56
CA HIS A 72 1.10 16.65 -1.41
C HIS A 72 1.46 16.78 0.07
N CYS A 73 2.75 16.78 0.37
CA CYS A 73 3.18 17.18 1.71
C CYS A 73 2.91 18.68 1.92
N ILE A 74 2.79 19.13 3.17
CA ILE A 74 2.77 20.56 3.52
C ILE A 74 4.17 21.00 3.94
N ASN A 75 4.59 22.19 3.50
CA ASN A 75 5.96 22.62 3.73
C ASN A 75 6.09 23.08 5.19
N THR A 76 6.67 22.23 6.03
CA THR A 76 6.93 22.56 7.43
C THR A 76 8.26 23.31 7.49
N PRO A 77 8.34 24.49 8.15
CA PRO A 77 9.59 25.23 8.28
C PRO A 77 10.75 24.32 8.74
N GLY A 78 11.87 24.36 8.02
CA GLY A 78 13.06 23.55 8.31
C GLY A 78 13.12 22.16 7.65
N ARG A 79 12.09 21.73 6.90
CA ARG A 79 12.12 20.46 6.14
C ARG A 79 11.62 20.67 4.71
N GLN A 80 12.56 20.79 3.77
CA GLN A 80 12.24 20.89 2.33
C GLN A 80 11.62 19.60 1.80
N MET A 81 10.70 19.76 0.85
CA MET A 81 10.20 18.65 0.03
C MET A 81 11.11 18.38 -1.16
N VAL A 82 11.20 17.12 -1.55
CA VAL A 82 11.78 16.65 -2.80
C VAL A 82 10.64 16.01 -3.60
N ASN A 83 10.34 16.55 -4.78
CA ASN A 83 9.21 16.11 -5.63
C ASN A 83 7.87 16.07 -4.87
N ASP A 84 7.53 17.17 -4.20
CA ASP A 84 6.32 17.34 -3.37
C ASP A 84 6.17 16.35 -2.18
N MET A 85 7.25 15.65 -1.82
CA MET A 85 7.27 14.69 -0.72
C MET A 85 8.44 14.92 0.23
N HIS A 86 8.28 14.58 1.51
CA HIS A 86 9.41 14.56 2.44
C HIS A 86 10.36 13.38 2.14
N PRO A 87 11.69 13.56 2.22
CA PRO A 87 12.68 12.50 1.95
C PRO A 87 12.50 11.23 2.79
N GLU A 88 11.93 11.36 3.99
CA GLU A 88 11.58 10.24 4.89
C GLU A 88 10.54 9.29 4.28
N ARG A 89 9.81 9.71 3.23
CA ARG A 89 8.90 8.85 2.46
C ARG A 89 9.61 8.09 1.33
N THR A 90 10.83 8.47 0.95
CA THR A 90 11.55 7.90 -0.20
C THR A 90 12.83 7.15 0.19
N ARG A 91 13.25 7.19 1.46
CA ARG A 91 14.39 6.40 1.93
C ARG A 91 13.97 4.94 2.10
N LEU A 92 14.47 4.10 1.19
CA LEU A 92 14.50 2.64 1.28
C LEU A 92 15.59 2.18 2.27
#